data_AF-A0A2T4WNZ7-F1
#
_entry.id   AF-A0A2T4WNZ7-F1
#
_cell.length_a   1.000
_cell.length_b   1.000
_cell.length_c   1.000
_cell.angle_alpha   90.00
_cell.angle_beta   90.00
_cell.angle_gamma   90.00
#
_symmetry.space_group_name_H-M   'P 1'
#
loop_
_entity.id
_entity.type
_entity.pdbx_description
1 polymer ?
#
loop_
_entity_poly.entity_id
_entity_poly.type
_entity_poly.pdbx_seq_one_letter_code
_entity_poly.pdbx_strand_id
1 'polypeptide(L)'
;MQMKRENKIEKTLKIATLGLSTFMMLLNLGQWFIVEVINWTEIYSFGEQATGPYFYKSAALFAMVHLYWGLLFLVMFGLSLITVLFKKKILISVALVLNLLFVAAYLYHGTIGG
;
A
#
# COMPACT_ATOMS: atom_id res chain seq x y z
N MET A 1 15.87 7.18 34.19
CA MET A 1 15.61 7.29 32.74
C MET A 1 14.18 7.81 32.55
N GLN A 2 13.98 9.12 32.37
CA GLN A 2 12.63 9.69 32.19
C GLN A 2 12.09 9.33 30.80
N MET A 3 11.01 8.55 30.74
CA MET A 3 10.22 8.41 29.51
C MET A 3 9.61 9.77 29.17
N LYS A 4 10.13 10.43 28.13
CA LYS A 4 9.50 11.62 27.54
C LYS A 4 8.09 11.23 27.10
N ARG A 5 7.08 11.90 27.66
CA ARG A 5 5.68 11.71 27.30
C ARG A 5 5.51 12.02 25.81
N GLU A 6 5.04 11.05 25.07
CA GLU A 6 4.81 11.17 23.63
C GLU A 6 3.69 12.18 23.38
N ASN A 7 3.90 13.16 22.49
CA ASN A 7 2.87 14.15 22.21
C ASN A 7 1.82 13.57 21.25
N LYS A 8 0.60 14.14 21.26
CA LYS A 8 -0.52 13.66 20.44
C LYS A 8 -0.16 13.59 18.95
N ILE A 9 0.59 14.57 18.45
CA ILE A 9 1.01 14.66 17.05
C ILE A 9 1.91 13.48 16.66
N GLU A 10 2.92 13.15 17.47
CA GLU A 10 3.85 12.05 17.23
C GLU A 10 3.11 10.70 17.21
N LYS A 11 2.18 10.51 18.15
CA LYS A 11 1.32 9.31 18.16
C LYS A 11 0.49 9.22 16.88
N THR A 12 -0.13 10.32 16.45
CA THR A 12 -0.90 10.37 15.19
C THR A 12 -0.03 10.04 13.98
N LEU A 13 1.19 10.59 13.89
CA LEU A 13 2.10 10.32 12.78
C LEU A 13 2.50 8.83 12.72
N LYS A 14 2.79 8.20 13.87
CA LYS A 14 3.12 6.78 13.94
C LYS A 14 1.96 5.90 13.45
N ILE A 15 0.75 6.18 13.94
CA ILE A 15 -0.46 5.46 13.55
C ILE A 15 -0.74 5.66 12.07
N ALA A 16 -0.65 6.89 11.55
CA ALA A 16 -0.90 7.17 10.13
C ALA A 16 0.11 6.46 9.22
N THR A 17 1.41 6.50 9.57
CA THR A 17 2.48 5.90 8.77
C THR A 17 2.35 4.38 8.72
N LEU A 18 2.17 3.74 9.88
CA LEU A 18 1.99 2.28 9.95
C LEU A 18 0.66 1.85 9.37
N GLY A 19 -0.42 2.57 9.68
CA GLY A 19 -1.76 2.25 9.20
C GLY A 19 -1.85 2.32 7.68
N LEU A 20 -1.30 3.36 7.07
CA LEU A 20 -1.33 3.53 5.61
C LEU A 20 -0.52 2.44 4.89
N SER A 21 0.71 2.17 5.34
CA SER A 21 1.55 1.13 4.72
C SER A 21 0.95 -0.27 4.90
N THR A 22 0.44 -0.60 6.09
CA THR A 22 -0.27 -1.87 6.34
C THR A 22 -1.51 -2.01 5.47
N PHE A 23 -2.35 -0.97 5.41
CA PHE A 23 -3.58 -1.02 4.62
C PHE A 23 -3.27 -1.27 3.14
N MET A 24 -2.33 -0.53 2.57
CA MET A 24 -1.95 -0.68 1.15
C MET A 24 -1.31 -2.03 0.85
N MET A 25 -0.48 -2.54 1.77
CA MET A 25 0.11 -3.87 1.67
C MET A 25 -0.98 -4.95 1.66
N LEU A 26 -1.89 -4.94 2.64
CA LEU A 26 -2.96 -5.94 2.75
C LEU A 26 -3.96 -5.85 1.60
N LEU A 27 -4.29 -4.64 1.15
CA LEU A 27 -5.13 -4.44 -0.02
C LEU A 27 -4.53 -5.16 -1.22
N ASN A 28 -3.27 -4.87 -1.55
CA ASN A 28 -2.62 -5.40 -2.74
C ASN A 28 -2.32 -6.90 -2.65
N LEU A 29 -1.74 -7.37 -1.55
CA LEU A 29 -1.49 -8.81 -1.37
C LEU A 29 -2.79 -9.60 -1.28
N GLY A 30 -3.85 -9.02 -0.72
CA GLY A 30 -5.19 -9.62 -0.68
C GLY A 30 -5.78 -9.77 -2.07
N GLN A 31 -5.72 -8.73 -2.92
CA GLN A 31 -6.19 -8.81 -4.31
C GLN A 31 -5.40 -9.86 -5.10
N TRP A 32 -4.07 -9.91 -4.95
CA TRP A 32 -3.25 -10.96 -5.55
C TRP A 32 -3.67 -12.36 -5.06
N PHE A 33 -3.85 -12.54 -3.74
CA PHE A 33 -4.22 -13.84 -3.17
C PHE A 33 -5.59 -14.33 -3.67
N ILE A 34 -6.58 -13.43 -3.72
CA ILE A 34 -7.93 -13.76 -4.20
C ILE A 34 -7.90 -14.20 -5.67
N VAL A 35 -7.16 -13.48 -6.52
CA VAL A 35 -7.15 -13.76 -7.96
C VAL A 35 -6.23 -14.91 -8.33
N GLU A 36 -5.01 -14.95 -7.80
CA GLU A 36 -3.99 -15.94 -8.21
C GLU A 36 -4.12 -17.26 -7.43
N VAL A 37 -4.40 -17.20 -6.13
CA VAL A 37 -4.39 -18.39 -5.25
C VAL A 37 -5.78 -18.99 -5.12
N ILE A 38 -6.78 -18.17 -4.84
CA ILE A 38 -8.18 -18.64 -4.72
C ILE A 38 -8.81 -18.82 -6.11
N ASN A 39 -8.27 -18.20 -7.17
CA ASN A 39 -8.85 -18.19 -8.52
C ASN A 39 -10.27 -17.60 -8.57
N TRP A 40 -10.59 -16.67 -7.66
CA TRP A 40 -11.91 -16.05 -7.62
C TRP A 40 -11.95 -14.83 -8.54
N THR A 41 -12.08 -15.09 -9.84
CA THR A 41 -12.03 -14.06 -10.90
C THR A 41 -13.40 -13.53 -11.31
N GLU A 42 -14.49 -14.22 -10.96
CA GLU A 42 -15.86 -13.90 -11.40
C GLU A 42 -16.38 -12.55 -10.91
N ILE A 43 -15.77 -12.00 -9.84
CA ILE A 43 -16.13 -10.69 -9.27
C ILE A 43 -15.47 -9.51 -10.01
N TYR A 44 -14.62 -9.78 -11.01
CA TYR A 44 -13.88 -8.78 -11.78
C TYR A 44 -14.24 -8.83 -13.27
N SER A 45 -14.41 -7.67 -13.89
CA SER A 45 -14.63 -7.52 -15.33
C SER A 45 -13.30 -7.42 -16.08
N PHE A 46 -12.58 -8.54 -16.22
CA PHE A 46 -11.35 -8.59 -17.03
C PHE A 46 -11.66 -8.61 -18.53
N GLY A 47 -10.88 -7.91 -19.35
CA GLY A 47 -10.96 -8.02 -20.81
C GLY A 47 -12.07 -7.21 -21.52
N GLU A 48 -12.99 -6.58 -20.79
CA GLU A 48 -14.01 -5.66 -21.34
C GLU A 48 -13.52 -4.22 -21.43
N GLN A 49 -13.63 -3.50 -22.56
CA GLN A 49 -13.28 -2.07 -22.59
C GLN A 49 -14.11 -1.26 -21.57
N ALA A 50 -13.54 -1.04 -20.38
CA ALA A 50 -14.20 -0.33 -19.31
C ALA A 50 -13.76 1.14 -19.33
N THR A 51 -14.70 2.06 -19.22
CA THR A 51 -14.49 3.50 -19.09
C THR A 51 -14.02 3.93 -17.69
N GLY A 52 -13.52 2.99 -16.88
CA GLY A 52 -13.18 3.17 -15.47
C GLY A 52 -11.73 2.81 -15.13
N PRO A 53 -11.17 3.34 -14.02
CA PRO A 53 -9.82 3.04 -13.57
C PRO A 53 -9.65 1.58 -13.14
N TYR A 54 -8.42 1.05 -13.26
CA TYR A 54 -8.06 -0.36 -13.00
C TYR A 54 -8.69 -1.38 -13.94
N PHE A 55 -8.81 -1.03 -15.21
CA PHE A 55 -9.05 -2.03 -16.23
C PHE A 55 -7.78 -2.87 -16.46
N TYR A 56 -7.91 -4.20 -16.39
CA TYR A 56 -6.83 -5.11 -16.74
C TYR A 56 -7.27 -6.06 -17.83
N LYS A 57 -6.38 -6.24 -18.80
CA LYS A 57 -6.61 -7.13 -19.96
C LYS A 57 -6.78 -8.60 -19.56
N SER A 58 -6.25 -9.01 -18.41
CA SER A 58 -6.36 -10.38 -17.90
C SER A 58 -6.23 -10.42 -16.38
N ALA A 59 -6.80 -11.47 -15.78
CA ALA A 59 -6.64 -11.79 -14.36
C ALA A 59 -5.16 -11.95 -13.95
N ALA A 60 -4.35 -12.59 -14.80
CA ALA A 60 -2.92 -12.78 -14.55
C ALA A 60 -2.16 -11.45 -14.47
N LEU A 61 -2.50 -10.48 -15.33
CA LEU A 61 -1.88 -9.15 -15.29
C LEU A 61 -2.30 -8.39 -14.03
N PHE A 62 -3.59 -8.44 -13.68
CA PHE A 62 -4.11 -7.87 -12.44
C PHE A 62 -3.36 -8.42 -11.22
N ALA A 63 -3.28 -9.75 -11.12
CA ALA A 63 -2.62 -10.44 -10.01
C ALA A 63 -1.15 -10.06 -9.91
N MET A 64 -0.40 -10.06 -11.02
CA MET A 64 1.01 -9.66 -11.02
C MET A 64 1.20 -8.21 -10.58
N VAL A 65 0.38 -7.28 -11.06
CA VAL A 65 0.50 -5.86 -10.68
C VAL A 65 0.23 -5.69 -9.19
N HIS A 66 -0.82 -6.32 -8.66
CA HIS A 66 -1.12 -6.31 -7.24
C HIS A 66 -0.04 -7.00 -6.39
N LEU A 67 0.62 -8.05 -6.89
CA LEU A 67 1.77 -8.64 -6.21
C LEU A 67 2.93 -7.64 -6.10
N TYR A 68 3.31 -6.98 -7.20
CA TYR A 68 4.41 -6.02 -7.20
C TYR A 68 4.14 -4.83 -6.28
N TRP A 69 2.94 -4.24 -6.34
CA TRP A 69 2.54 -3.19 -5.41
C TRP A 69 2.47 -3.70 -3.97
N GLY A 70 1.98 -4.91 -3.75
CA GLY A 70 1.94 -5.54 -2.42
C GLY A 70 3.32 -5.72 -1.80
N LEU A 71 4.29 -6.23 -2.57
CA LEU A 71 5.69 -6.36 -2.14
C LEU A 71 6.34 -5.00 -1.88
N LEU A 72 6.07 -4.01 -2.73
CA LEU A 72 6.55 -2.63 -2.54
C LEU A 72 6.02 -2.04 -1.22
N PHE A 73 4.73 -2.18 -0.95
CA PHE A 73 4.12 -1.70 0.29
C PHE A 73 4.53 -2.54 1.52
N LEU A 74 4.87 -3.82 1.35
CA LEU A 74 5.49 -4.63 2.40
C LEU A 74 6.87 -4.08 2.80
N VAL A 75 7.71 -3.71 1.83
CA VAL A 75 8.98 -3.04 2.10
C VAL A 75 8.76 -1.70 2.80
N MET A 76 7.80 -0.90 2.33
CA MET A 76 7.42 0.37 2.97
C MET A 76 6.90 0.19 4.40
N PHE A 77 6.14 -0.87 4.66
CA PHE A 77 5.70 -1.23 6.01
C PHE A 77 6.91 -1.58 6.90
N GLY A 78 7.85 -2.39 6.41
CA GLY A 78 9.10 -2.70 7.11
C GLY A 78 9.91 -1.44 7.45
N LEU A 79 10.08 -0.53 6.49
CA LEU A 79 10.74 0.77 6.72
C LEU A 79 9.98 1.63 7.74
N SER A 80 8.64 1.68 7.63
CA SER A 80 7.79 2.41 8.57
C SER A 80 7.93 1.84 9.99
N LEU A 81 7.94 0.52 10.15
CA LEU A 81 8.15 -0.15 11.43
C LEU A 81 9.51 0.19 12.03
N ILE A 82 10.57 0.09 11.21
CA ILE A 82 11.94 0.45 11.58
C ILE A 82 12.01 1.91 12.08
N THR A 83 11.48 2.87 11.33
CA THR A 83 11.54 4.29 11.72
C THR A 83 10.78 4.59 13.02
N VAL A 84 9.66 3.90 13.26
CA VAL A 84 8.90 4.00 14.51
C VAL A 84 9.71 3.44 15.69
N LEU A 85 10.37 2.29 15.50
CA LEU A 85 11.22 1.65 16.53
C LEU A 85 12.44 2.52 16.90
N PHE A 86 13.06 3.18 15.92
CA PHE A 86 14.18 4.10 16.15
C PHE A 86 13.79 5.45 16.78
N LYS A 87 12.48 5.74 16.90
CA LYS A 87 11.93 6.95 17.55
C LYS A 87 12.47 8.28 17.01
N LYS A 88 12.91 8.32 15.75
CA LYS A 88 13.40 9.54 15.09
C LYS A 88 12.24 10.23 14.37
N LYS A 89 11.75 11.32 14.95
CA LYS A 89 10.59 12.08 14.44
C LYS A 89 10.69 12.45 12.96
N ILE A 90 11.87 12.91 12.54
CA ILE A 90 12.10 13.30 11.14
C ILE A 90 11.98 12.09 10.19
N LEU A 91 12.44 10.92 10.60
CA LEU A 91 12.34 9.70 9.80
C LEU A 91 10.89 9.22 9.68
N ILE A 92 10.08 9.37 10.74
CA ILE A 92 8.65 9.04 10.70
C ILE A 92 7.92 9.95 9.71
N SER A 93 8.20 11.27 9.74
CA SER A 93 7.62 12.21 8.78
C SER A 93 8.03 11.90 7.34
N VAL A 94 9.32 11.59 7.10
CA VAL A 94 9.81 11.20 5.78
C VAL A 94 9.15 9.90 5.31
N ALA A 95 9.01 8.90 6.17
CA ALA A 95 8.33 7.65 5.86
C ALA A 95 6.84 7.87 5.49
N LEU A 96 6.16 8.77 6.20
CA LEU A 96 4.77 9.13 5.86
C LEU A 96 4.68 9.79 4.48
N VAL A 97 5.56 10.75 4.18
CA VAL A 97 5.59 11.43 2.87
C VAL A 97 5.87 10.43 1.76
N LEU A 98 6.83 9.52 1.95
CA LEU A 98 7.11 8.46 0.99
C LEU A 98 5.90 7.54 0.79
N ASN A 99 5.24 7.10 1.86
CA ASN A 99 4.01 6.31 1.74
C ASN A 99 2.94 7.04 0.92
N LEU A 100 2.73 8.34 1.16
CA LEU A 100 1.77 9.15 0.41
C LEU A 100 2.14 9.24 -1.09
N LEU A 101 3.42 9.41 -1.40
CA LEU A 101 3.90 9.43 -2.79
C LEU A 101 3.69 8.08 -3.48
N PHE A 102 3.97 6.96 -2.80
CA PHE A 102 3.72 5.63 -3.35
C PHE A 102 2.22 5.34 -3.53
N VAL A 103 1.38 5.81 -2.60
CA VAL A 103 -0.09 5.73 -2.76
C VAL A 103 -0.55 6.54 -3.96
N ALA A 104 -0.07 7.76 -4.11
CA ALA A 104 -0.38 8.59 -5.28
C ALA A 104 0.08 7.93 -6.59
N ALA A 105 1.29 7.34 -6.60
CA ALA A 105 1.81 6.59 -7.74
C ALA A 105 0.97 5.35 -8.06
N TYR A 106 0.53 4.60 -7.05
CA TYR A 106 -0.38 3.47 -7.22
C TYR A 106 -1.72 3.90 -7.84
N LEU A 107 -2.34 4.95 -7.30
CA LEU A 107 -3.60 5.50 -7.83
C LEU A 107 -3.43 5.99 -9.27
N TYR A 108 -2.34 6.71 -9.55
CA TYR A 108 -2.03 7.19 -10.89
C TYR A 108 -1.77 6.03 -11.87
N HIS A 109 -1.02 5.00 -11.48
CA HIS A 109 -0.80 3.82 -12.29
C HIS A 109 -2.12 3.13 -12.69
N GLY A 110 -3.09 3.08 -11.77
CA GLY A 110 -4.45 2.60 -12.04
C GLY A 110 -5.20 3.37 -13.13
N THR A 111 -4.79 4.61 -13.45
CA THR A 111 -5.36 5.43 -14.53
C THR A 111 -4.67 5.24 -15.87
N ILE A 112 -3.42 4.78 -15.89
CA ILE A 112 -2.65 4.53 -17.14
C ILE A 112 -3.00 3.16 -17.75
N GLY A 113 -3.42 2.21 -16.90
CA GLY A 113 -3.85 0.88 -17.36
C GLY A 113 -5.23 0.83 -18.04
N GLY A 114 -5.97 1.95 -18.04
CA GLY A 114 -7.25 2.11 -18.74
C GLY A 114 -7.12 2.39 -20.23
#